data_AF-A0A947NL93-F1
#
_entry.id   AF-A0A947NL93-F1
#
_cell.length_a   1.000
_cell.length_b   1.000
_cell.length_c   1.000
_cell.angle_alpha   90.00
_cell.angle_beta   90.00
_cell.angle_gamma   90.00
#
_symmetry.space_group_name_H-M   'P 1'
#
loop_
_entity.id
_entity.type
_entity.pdbx_description
1 polymer ?
#
loop_
_entity_poly.entity_id
_entity_poly.type
_entity_poly.pdbx_seq_one_letter_code
_entity_poly.pdbx_strand_id
1 'polypeptide(L)'
;MDWTPGARHLEVTVNPFFYARYYSAQVSIMDMAVRSRLKSPIAKALYRFVQSHRTGKCFEGHFLTLCDVLNLERDQPLKELRRLLKTAISALVRQGVLTKKSGFVSQDYVLLDRADGALPAPKTPPKLPKKK
;
A
#
# COMPACT_ATOMS: atom_id res chain seq x y z
N MET A 1 -7.71 -24.52 -10.29
CA MET A 1 -8.41 -23.26 -9.95
C MET A 1 -9.62 -23.34 -10.83
N ASP A 2 -10.68 -23.90 -10.27
CA ASP A 2 -11.73 -24.48 -11.09
C ASP A 2 -12.89 -23.49 -11.04
N TRP A 3 -12.86 -22.56 -11.99
CA TRP A 3 -13.91 -21.55 -12.12
C TRP A 3 -15.02 -22.12 -12.99
N THR A 4 -16.17 -22.37 -12.37
CA THR A 4 -17.38 -22.79 -13.07
C THR A 4 -18.27 -21.57 -13.32
N PRO A 5 -18.43 -21.12 -14.58
CA PRO A 5 -19.32 -20.00 -14.89
C PRO A 5 -20.75 -20.31 -14.41
N GLY A 6 -21.35 -19.38 -13.65
CA GLY A 6 -22.71 -19.51 -13.12
C GLY A 6 -22.80 -19.99 -11.66
N ALA A 7 -21.73 -20.56 -11.11
CA ALA A 7 -21.65 -20.84 -9.67
C ALA A 7 -21.39 -19.52 -8.91
N ARG A 8 -22.26 -19.15 -7.97
CA ARG A 8 -22.06 -18.00 -7.06
C ARG A 8 -21.08 -18.31 -5.91
N HIS A 9 -20.35 -19.42 -6.00
CA HIS A 9 -19.44 -19.89 -4.97
C HIS A 9 -18.02 -19.91 -5.51
N LEU A 10 -17.11 -19.31 -4.76
CA LEU A 10 -15.67 -19.32 -5.03
C LEU A 10 -15.00 -20.06 -3.89
N GLU A 11 -14.50 -21.26 -4.17
CA GLU A 11 -13.66 -22.01 -3.24
C GLU A 11 -12.19 -21.66 -3.48
N VAL A 12 -11.48 -21.28 -2.42
CA VAL A 12 -10.06 -20.90 -2.49
C VAL A 12 -9.30 -21.64 -1.41
N THR A 13 -8.32 -22.45 -1.80
CA THR A 13 -7.35 -23.03 -0.88
C THR A 13 -6.21 -22.05 -0.66
N VAL A 14 -6.01 -21.65 0.60
CA VAL A 14 -4.90 -20.76 0.98
C VAL A 14 -3.67 -21.59 1.33
N ASN A 15 -2.50 -21.17 0.84
CA ASN A 15 -1.24 -21.82 1.18
C ASN A 15 -0.99 -21.78 2.71
N PRO A 16 -0.68 -22.92 3.37
CA PRO A 16 -0.42 -22.96 4.81
C PRO A 16 0.72 -22.02 5.27
N PHE A 17 1.75 -21.82 4.46
CA PHE A 17 2.83 -20.87 4.75
C PHE A 17 2.32 -19.43 4.80
N PHE A 18 1.43 -19.06 3.89
CA PHE A 18 0.79 -17.73 3.93
C PHE A 18 -0.06 -17.58 5.20
N TYR A 19 -0.81 -18.61 5.57
CA TYR A 19 -1.64 -18.60 6.78
C TYR A 19 -0.80 -18.34 8.05
N ALA A 20 0.35 -19.01 8.18
CA ALA A 20 1.27 -18.79 9.30
C ALA A 20 1.76 -17.32 9.37
N ARG A 21 2.16 -16.72 8.23
CA ARG A 21 2.61 -15.32 8.16
C ARG A 21 1.49 -14.32 8.44
N TYR A 22 0.27 -14.61 7.97
CA TYR A 22 -0.92 -13.82 8.25
C TYR A 22 -1.24 -13.83 9.74
N TYR A 23 -1.24 -15.02 10.36
CA TYR A 23 -1.49 -15.18 11.80
C TYR A 23 -0.45 -14.46 12.65
N SER A 24 0.82 -14.48 12.25
CA SER A 24 1.91 -13.77 12.93
C SER A 24 1.95 -12.26 12.65
N ALA A 25 0.92 -11.67 12.02
CA ALA A 25 0.86 -10.26 11.61
C ALA A 25 2.06 -9.77 10.77
N GLN A 26 2.71 -10.69 10.03
CA GLN A 26 3.84 -10.40 9.13
C GLN A 26 3.39 -10.06 7.71
N VAL A 27 2.17 -9.52 7.59
CA VAL A 27 1.56 -9.10 6.34
C VAL A 27 1.26 -7.60 6.38
N SER A 28 1.14 -6.99 5.21
CA SER A 28 0.66 -5.61 5.08
C SER A 28 -0.85 -5.64 4.86
N ILE A 29 -1.61 -5.13 5.82
CA ILE A 29 -3.07 -5.06 5.70
C ILE A 29 -3.43 -3.83 4.87
N MET A 30 -4.33 -4.02 3.91
CA MET A 30 -4.78 -2.98 3.01
C MET A 30 -6.30 -2.80 3.10
N ASP A 31 -6.74 -1.56 3.03
CA ASP A 31 -8.15 -1.24 2.83
C ASP A 31 -8.49 -1.36 1.33
N MET A 32 -9.40 -2.28 1.03
CA MET A 32 -9.85 -2.55 -0.33
C MET A 32 -10.68 -1.41 -0.93
N ALA A 33 -11.42 -0.65 -0.11
CA ALA A 33 -12.19 0.49 -0.57
C ALA A 33 -11.28 1.65 -0.99
N VAL A 34 -10.20 1.89 -0.24
CA VAL A 34 -9.16 2.84 -0.65
C VAL A 34 -8.47 2.36 -1.93
N ARG A 35 -8.06 1.10 -1.97
CA ARG A 35 -7.35 0.52 -3.13
C ARG A 35 -8.18 0.58 -4.42
N SER A 36 -9.49 0.35 -4.35
CA SER A 36 -10.38 0.37 -5.53
C SER A 36 -10.53 1.77 -6.12
N ARG A 37 -10.45 2.83 -5.30
CA ARG A 37 -10.50 4.23 -5.75
C ARG A 37 -9.22 4.69 -6.46
N LEU A 38 -8.10 3.99 -6.26
CA LEU A 38 -6.84 4.27 -6.97
C LEU A 38 -6.89 3.67 -8.38
N LYS A 39 -6.86 4.51 -9.42
CA LYS A 39 -6.89 4.05 -10.82
C LYS A 39 -5.51 3.68 -11.36
N SER A 40 -4.47 4.44 -10.99
CA SER A 40 -3.10 4.24 -11.48
C SER A 40 -2.45 3.01 -10.86
N PRO A 41 -1.81 2.12 -11.67
CA PRO A 41 -0.98 1.03 -11.15
C PRO A 41 0.13 1.52 -10.22
N ILE A 42 0.75 2.67 -10.54
CA ILE A 42 1.82 3.29 -9.73
C ILE A 42 1.25 3.75 -8.40
N ALA A 43 0.07 4.38 -8.39
CA ALA A 43 -0.59 4.75 -7.14
C ALA A 43 -0.94 3.51 -6.29
N LYS A 44 -1.37 2.41 -6.91
CA LYS A 44 -1.61 1.13 -6.20
C LYS A 44 -0.33 0.50 -5.66
N ALA A 45 0.80 0.66 -6.35
CA ALA A 45 2.11 0.20 -5.89
C ALA A 45 2.59 1.05 -4.70
N LEU A 46 2.48 2.39 -4.83
CA LEU A 46 2.81 3.33 -3.77
C LEU A 46 1.96 3.11 -2.53
N TYR A 47 0.66 2.82 -2.71
CA TYR A 47 -0.22 2.47 -1.60
C TYR A 47 0.28 1.22 -0.85
N ARG A 48 0.66 0.15 -1.57
CA ARG A 48 1.23 -1.05 -0.95
C ARG A 48 2.48 -0.74 -0.14
N PHE A 49 3.38 0.06 -0.71
CA PHE A 49 4.60 0.50 -0.03
C PHE A 49 4.30 1.29 1.24
N VAL A 50 3.40 2.27 1.18
CA VAL A 50 3.01 3.06 2.35
C VAL A 50 2.38 2.20 3.45
N GLN A 51 1.55 1.21 3.08
CA GLN A 51 0.92 0.30 4.06
C GLN A 51 1.90 -0.70 4.68
N SER A 52 3.03 -1.01 4.04
CA SER A 52 4.02 -1.93 4.62
C SER A 52 4.83 -1.32 5.75
N HIS A 53 4.84 0.01 5.89
CA HIS A 53 5.57 0.70 6.96
C HIS A 53 4.80 0.67 8.27
N ARG A 54 5.51 0.51 9.38
CA ARG A 54 4.90 0.49 10.73
C ARG A 54 4.70 1.89 11.31
N THR A 55 5.53 2.86 10.93
CA THR A 55 5.54 4.24 11.45
C THR A 55 5.00 5.26 10.44
N GLY A 56 4.64 6.46 10.92
CA GLY A 56 4.00 7.54 10.12
C GLY A 56 4.90 8.14 9.03
N LYS A 57 6.20 8.36 9.31
CA LYS A 57 7.17 8.76 8.28
C LYS A 57 7.64 7.53 7.50
N CYS A 58 6.97 7.25 6.39
CA CYS A 58 7.20 6.03 5.61
C CYS A 58 8.49 6.10 4.80
N PHE A 59 8.86 7.26 4.25
CA PHE A 59 10.07 7.39 3.44
C PHE A 59 10.54 8.83 3.38
N GLU A 60 11.86 9.01 3.38
CA GLU A 60 12.52 10.24 3.02
C GLU A 60 13.83 9.87 2.32
N GLY A 61 13.99 10.31 1.07
CA GLY A 61 15.13 9.87 0.28
C GLY A 61 15.09 10.31 -1.17
N HIS A 62 16.08 9.85 -1.92
CA HIS A 62 16.18 10.13 -3.34
C HIS A 62 15.01 9.50 -4.13
N PHE A 63 14.40 10.24 -5.05
CA PHE A 63 13.20 9.80 -5.76
C PHE A 63 13.44 8.56 -6.63
N LEU A 64 14.66 8.40 -7.15
CA LEU A 64 15.07 7.21 -7.91
C LEU A 64 15.01 5.92 -7.07
N THR A 65 15.36 5.97 -5.79
CA THR A 65 15.17 4.82 -4.88
C THR A 65 13.70 4.47 -4.74
N LEU A 66 12.83 5.49 -4.67
CA LEU A 66 11.39 5.24 -4.67
C LEU A 66 10.92 4.65 -6.00
N CYS A 67 11.46 5.10 -7.15
CA CYS A 67 11.17 4.48 -8.45
C CYS A 67 11.49 2.99 -8.47
N ASP A 68 12.65 2.59 -7.93
CA ASP A 68 13.09 1.19 -7.90
C ASP A 68 12.14 0.34 -7.05
N VAL A 69 11.77 0.83 -5.87
CA VAL A 69 10.81 0.15 -4.98
C VAL A 69 9.42 0.02 -5.60
N LEU A 70 9.02 0.98 -6.44
CA LEU A 70 7.76 0.96 -7.16
C LEU A 70 7.83 0.17 -8.48
N ASN A 71 9.00 -0.39 -8.82
CA ASN A 71 9.29 -1.05 -10.09
C ASN A 71 8.95 -0.16 -11.31
N LEU A 72 9.36 1.11 -11.27
CA LEU A 72 9.25 2.01 -12.42
C LEU A 72 10.42 1.79 -13.39
N GLU A 73 10.14 1.88 -14.68
CA GLU A 73 11.12 1.75 -15.75
C GLU A 73 12.08 2.95 -15.76
N ARG A 74 13.38 2.67 -15.63
CA ARG A 74 14.43 3.69 -15.43
C ARG A 74 14.90 4.36 -16.70
N ASP A 75 14.57 3.80 -17.86
CA ASP A 75 14.95 4.31 -19.17
C ASP A 75 14.12 5.53 -19.59
N GLN A 76 13.06 5.84 -18.83
CA GLN A 76 12.23 7.02 -19.05
C GLN A 76 12.95 8.31 -18.63
N PRO A 77 12.67 9.45 -19.30
CA PRO A 77 13.22 10.74 -18.89
C PRO A 77 12.90 11.08 -17.43
N LEU A 78 13.86 11.64 -16.69
CA LEU A 78 13.68 11.97 -15.26
C LEU A 78 12.47 12.88 -14.98
N LYS A 79 12.13 13.77 -15.93
CA LYS A 79 10.94 14.62 -15.85
C LYS A 79 9.65 13.78 -15.78
N GLU A 80 9.59 12.69 -16.55
CA GLU A 80 8.44 11.80 -16.60
C GLU A 80 8.32 10.96 -15.32
N LEU A 81 9.43 10.39 -14.84
CA LEU A 81 9.47 9.70 -13.54
C LEU A 81 8.96 10.59 -12.40
N ARG A 82 9.41 11.85 -12.36
CA ARG A 82 8.92 12.83 -11.38
C ARG A 82 7.43 13.11 -11.55
N ARG A 83 6.93 13.24 -12.78
CA ARG A 83 5.51 13.46 -13.07
C ARG A 83 4.64 12.29 -12.60
N LEU A 84 5.08 11.05 -12.87
CA LEU A 84 4.40 9.84 -12.45
C LEU A 84 4.33 9.74 -10.91
N LEU A 85 5.45 9.98 -10.23
CA LEU A 85 5.51 10.00 -8.77
C LEU A 85 4.62 11.09 -8.17
N LYS A 86 4.69 12.33 -8.66
CA LYS A 86 3.83 13.43 -8.19
C LYS A 86 2.35 13.07 -8.33
N THR A 87 1.98 12.51 -9.49
CA THR A 87 0.60 12.08 -9.76
C THR A 87 0.14 11.00 -8.77
N ALA A 88 0.99 10.00 -8.50
CA ALA A 88 0.70 8.93 -7.56
C ALA A 88 0.57 9.45 -6.12
N ILE A 89 1.50 10.31 -5.68
CA ILE A 89 1.47 10.94 -4.35
C ILE A 89 0.20 11.76 -4.18
N SER A 90 -0.14 12.63 -5.14
CA SER A 90 -1.37 13.43 -5.09
C SER A 90 -2.63 12.57 -5.04
N ALA A 91 -2.64 11.42 -5.73
CA ALA A 91 -3.76 10.49 -5.64
C ALA A 91 -3.93 9.92 -4.22
N LEU A 92 -2.84 9.56 -3.55
CA LEU A 92 -2.87 9.08 -2.17
C LEU A 92 -3.24 10.17 -1.16
N VAL A 93 -2.76 11.40 -1.36
CA VAL A 93 -3.15 12.56 -0.54
C VAL A 93 -4.66 12.81 -0.65
N ARG A 94 -5.22 12.75 -1.87
CA ARG A 94 -6.67 12.90 -2.09
C ARG A 94 -7.50 11.82 -1.40
N GLN A 95 -6.95 10.61 -1.26
CA GLN A 95 -7.61 9.50 -0.57
C GLN A 95 -7.36 9.49 0.95
N GLY A 96 -6.69 10.50 1.50
CA GLY A 96 -6.39 10.59 2.93
C GLY A 96 -5.36 9.57 3.42
N VAL A 97 -4.62 8.91 2.51
CA VAL A 97 -3.57 7.96 2.86
C VAL A 97 -2.29 8.69 3.27
N LEU A 98 -1.93 9.71 2.50
CA LEU A 98 -0.77 10.57 2.76
C LEU A 98 -1.23 11.94 3.24
N THR A 99 -0.44 12.58 4.08
CA THR A 99 -0.67 13.97 4.48
C THR A 99 -0.22 14.93 3.35
N LYS A 100 -0.66 16.19 3.44
CA LYS A 100 -0.23 17.26 2.52
C LYS A 100 1.27 17.57 2.59
N LYS A 101 1.99 17.08 3.61
CA LYS A 101 3.45 17.22 3.73
C LYS A 101 4.19 16.29 2.75
N SER A 102 3.51 15.28 2.21
CA SER A 102 4.10 14.34 1.27
C SER A 102 4.33 14.97 -0.09
N GLY A 103 5.50 14.73 -0.68
CA GLY A 103 5.87 15.29 -1.98
C GLY A 103 7.38 15.44 -2.15
N PHE A 104 7.77 16.10 -3.23
CA PHE A 104 9.16 16.47 -3.47
C PHE A 104 9.53 17.63 -2.55
N VAL A 105 10.50 17.43 -1.67
CA VAL A 105 11.05 18.47 -0.78
C VAL A 105 12.20 19.22 -1.43
N SER A 106 12.85 18.60 -2.42
CA SER A 106 13.79 19.24 -3.33
C SER A 106 13.66 18.61 -4.73
N GLN A 107 14.54 18.98 -5.67
CA GLN A 107 14.51 18.44 -7.03
C GLN A 107 14.58 16.90 -7.08
N ASP A 108 15.37 16.31 -6.19
CA ASP A 108 15.68 14.88 -6.23
C ASP A 108 15.27 14.13 -4.95
N TYR A 109 14.79 14.83 -3.92
CA TYR A 109 14.36 14.23 -2.66
C TYR A 109 12.84 14.25 -2.49
N VAL A 110 12.28 13.14 -2.00
CA VAL A 110 10.85 12.95 -1.75
C VAL A 110 10.60 12.52 -0.31
N LEU A 111 9.56 13.08 0.31
CA LEU A 111 9.05 12.75 1.63
C LEU A 111 7.67 12.09 1.48
N LEU A 112 7.46 10.97 2.16
CA LEU A 112 6.18 10.30 2.30
C LEU A 112 5.79 10.23 3.78
N ASP A 113 4.80 11.02 4.13
CA ASP A 113 4.23 11.15 5.47
C ASP A 113 2.79 10.61 5.46
N ARG A 114 2.58 9.49 6.15
CA ARG A 114 1.30 8.77 6.16
C ARG A 114 0.39 9.36 7.23
N ALA A 115 -0.90 9.51 6.89
CA ALA A 115 -1.89 9.95 7.84
C ALA A 115 -2.16 8.88 8.93
N ASP A 116 -2.39 9.30 10.17
CA ASP A 116 -2.60 8.40 11.31
C ASP A 116 -3.77 7.42 11.11
N GLY A 117 -4.80 7.82 10.35
CA GLY A 117 -5.96 6.99 10.02
C GLY A 117 -5.81 6.11 8.77
N ALA A 118 -4.65 6.08 8.12
CA ALA A 118 -4.45 5.34 6.87
C ALA A 118 -4.26 3.83 7.08
N LEU A 119 -3.86 3.41 8.29
CA LEU A 119 -3.80 2.00 8.65
C LEU A 119 -5.17 1.50 9.10
N PRO A 120 -5.54 0.25 8.74
CA PRO A 120 -6.69 -0.40 9.33
C PRO A 120 -6.54 -0.45 10.85
N ALA A 121 -7.64 -0.20 11.57
CA ALA A 121 -7.63 -0.31 13.03
C ALA A 121 -7.12 -1.70 13.44
N PRO A 122 -6.27 -1.79 14.48
CA PRO A 122 -5.84 -3.08 15.01
C PRO A 122 -7.09 -3.88 15.40
N LYS A 123 -7.23 -5.08 14.83
CA LYS A 123 -8.31 -5.99 15.25
C LYS A 123 -8.05 -6.37 16.70
N THR A 124 -8.94 -5.99 17.61
CA THR A 124 -8.95 -6.55 18.97
C THR A 124 -9.05 -8.07 18.83
N PRO A 125 -8.14 -8.86 19.43
CA PRO A 125 -8.25 -10.30 19.38
C PRO A 125 -9.62 -10.72 19.96
N PRO A 126 -10.33 -11.67 19.35
CA PRO A 126 -11.57 -12.18 19.91
C PRO A 126 -11.29 -12.66 21.33
N LYS A 127 -12.09 -12.20 22.31
CA LYS A 127 -12.01 -12.69 23.68
C LYS A 127 -12.19 -14.21 23.65
N LEU A 128 -11.14 -14.95 24.01
CA LEU A 128 -11.23 -16.40 24.20
C LEU A 128 -12.39 -16.69 25.15
N PRO A 129 -13.28 -17.64 24.83
CA PRO A 129 -14.37 -17.99 25.73
C PRO A 129 -13.78 -18.39 27.08
N LYS A 130 -14.28 -17.78 28.15
CA LYS A 130 -13.92 -18.19 29.52
C LYS A 130 -14.31 -19.67 29.64
N LYS A 131 -13.32 -20.54 29.87
CA LYS A 131 -13.61 -21.91 30.30
C LYS A 131 -14.46 -21.80 31.57
N LYS A 132 -15.70 -22.28 31.49
CA LYS A 132 -16.55 -22.52 32.65
C LYS A 132 -16.11 -23.82 33.31
#